data_AF-A0A3B3R1R0-F1
#
_entry.id   AF-A0A3B3R1R0-F1
#
_cell.length_a   1.000
_cell.length_b   1.000
_cell.length_c   1.000
_cell.angle_alpha   90.00
_cell.angle_beta   90.00
_cell.angle_gamma   90.00
#
_symmetry.space_group_name_H-M   'P 1'
#
loop_
_entity.id
_entity.type
_entity.pdbx_description
1 polymer ?
#
loop_
_entity_poly.entity_id
_entity_poly.type
_entity_poly.pdbx_seq_one_letter_code
_entity_poly.pdbx_strand_id
1 'polypeptide(L)'
;MMASKKGKDKSHLPSFITAKDRAKQYPSVLHESGGKLFCTPCNKVLDHRRKATINYHLQGHKHQKAAENSNRRRQIMMTKVETKSTVAAAERNKICEDWVRMCTALNIPLSKTDYPLVRQFLLDKVVNGGSIPKSHQLQEKHLGDLYLKGKAELKRKVSGKPVAVIFETPDVEGRCVLHILVAPLEKDDSKNFSISC
;
A
#
# COMPACT_ATOMS: atom_id res chain seq x y z
N MET A 1 13.82 75.95 39.20
CA MET A 1 14.32 75.37 37.92
C MET A 1 13.66 74.02 37.73
N MET A 2 12.82 73.90 36.71
CA MET A 2 12.10 72.68 36.38
C MET A 2 12.98 71.77 35.51
N ALA A 3 13.04 70.49 35.85
CA ALA A 3 13.61 69.47 34.98
C ALA A 3 12.64 68.29 34.91
N SER A 4 11.70 68.38 33.98
CA SER A 4 10.83 67.26 33.59
C SER A 4 11.69 66.14 32.99
N LYS A 5 11.85 65.04 33.74
CA LYS A 5 12.38 63.78 33.19
C LYS A 5 11.32 63.17 32.28
N LYS A 6 11.49 63.39 30.97
CA LYS A 6 10.74 62.75 29.89
C LYS A 6 11.07 61.25 29.90
N GLY A 7 10.21 60.46 30.53
CA GLY A 7 10.27 58.99 30.47
C GLY A 7 10.11 58.55 29.03
N LYS A 8 11.20 58.09 28.42
CA LYS A 8 11.21 57.48 27.09
C LYS A 8 10.52 56.12 27.19
N ASP A 9 9.26 56.11 26.81
CA ASP A 9 8.57 54.88 26.44
C ASP A 9 9.29 54.29 25.22
N LYS A 10 10.00 53.18 25.44
CA LYS A 10 10.63 52.40 24.38
C LYS A 10 10.27 50.94 24.62
N SER A 11 9.04 50.60 24.26
CA SER A 11 8.64 49.22 24.02
C SER A 11 9.51 48.66 22.89
N HIS A 12 10.60 47.99 23.29
CA HIS A 12 11.59 47.39 22.39
C HIS A 12 11.07 46.04 21.83
N LEU A 13 9.84 46.01 21.33
CA LEU A 13 9.25 44.82 20.70
C LEU A 13 9.33 44.97 19.17
N PRO A 14 10.21 44.21 18.50
CA PRO A 14 10.24 44.16 17.05
C PRO A 14 8.91 43.65 16.49
N SER A 15 8.59 44.15 15.29
CA SER A 15 7.70 43.67 14.22
C SER A 15 6.77 42.49 14.54
N PHE A 16 5.53 42.61 14.06
CA PHE A 16 4.40 41.66 14.14
C PHE A 16 4.76 40.23 13.67
N ILE A 17 5.63 39.53 14.39
CA ILE A 17 6.10 38.20 14.05
C ILE A 17 5.10 37.18 14.56
N THR A 18 4.49 36.46 13.63
CA THR A 18 3.46 35.48 13.96
C THR A 18 4.09 34.19 14.50
N ALA A 19 3.29 33.36 15.16
CA ALA A 19 3.72 32.01 15.52
C ALA A 19 4.18 31.19 14.30
N LYS A 20 3.54 31.42 13.14
CA LYS A 20 3.88 30.75 11.88
C LYS A 20 5.26 31.17 11.37
N ASP A 21 5.58 32.46 11.43
CA ASP A 21 6.90 32.97 11.05
C ASP A 21 8.00 32.44 11.96
N ARG A 22 7.68 32.25 13.25
CA ARG A 22 8.63 31.66 14.20
C ARG A 22 8.81 30.16 13.99
N ALA A 23 7.75 29.41 13.69
CA ALA A 23 7.85 27.98 13.37
C ALA A 23 8.76 27.75 12.15
N LYS A 24 8.70 28.61 11.13
CA LYS A 24 9.59 28.56 9.95
C LYS A 24 11.07 28.75 10.31
N GLN A 25 11.41 29.47 11.39
CA GLN A 25 12.79 29.64 11.84
C GLN A 25 13.36 28.37 12.50
N TYR A 26 12.49 27.47 12.98
CA TYR A 26 12.88 26.25 13.70
C TYR A 26 12.06 25.03 13.23
N PRO A 27 12.09 24.71 11.92
CA PRO A 27 11.12 23.81 11.28
C PRO A 27 11.19 22.36 11.79
N SER A 28 12.32 21.93 12.35
CA SER A 28 12.51 20.57 12.87
C SER A 28 11.95 20.36 14.27
N VAL A 29 11.75 21.43 15.03
CA VAL A 29 11.45 21.34 16.48
C VAL A 29 10.16 22.07 16.86
N LEU A 30 9.82 23.16 16.16
CA LEU A 30 8.65 23.97 16.45
C LEU A 30 7.61 23.86 15.33
N HIS A 31 6.34 23.90 15.71
CA HIS A 31 5.23 24.01 14.76
C HIS A 31 4.18 25.00 15.28
N GLU A 32 3.39 25.55 14.37
CA GLU A 32 2.28 26.44 14.72
C GLU A 32 0.96 25.67 14.63
N SER A 33 0.07 25.90 15.60
CA SER A 33 -1.30 25.40 15.57
C SER A 33 -2.22 26.40 16.28
N GLY A 34 -3.27 26.84 15.60
CA GLY A 34 -4.28 27.75 16.16
C GLY A 34 -3.72 29.10 16.65
N GLY A 35 -2.70 29.63 15.97
CA GLY A 35 -2.02 30.88 16.33
C GLY A 35 -1.01 30.76 17.47
N LYS A 36 -0.77 29.54 17.99
CA LYS A 36 0.18 29.27 19.08
C LYS A 36 1.39 28.50 18.55
N LEU A 37 2.55 28.81 19.11
CA LEU A 37 3.80 28.12 18.78
C LEU A 37 4.02 26.96 19.74
N PHE A 38 4.21 25.76 19.22
CA PHE A 38 4.42 24.55 19.99
C PHE A 38 5.81 23.99 19.77
N CYS A 39 6.41 23.47 20.84
CA CYS A 39 7.59 22.64 20.79
C CYS A 39 7.19 21.17 20.69
N THR A 40 7.52 20.51 19.57
CA THR A 40 7.09 19.14 19.26
C THR A 40 7.66 18.11 20.26
N PRO A 41 8.96 18.15 20.64
CA PRO A 41 9.48 17.22 21.64
C PRO A 41 8.90 17.41 23.05
N CYS A 42 8.67 18.66 23.45
CA CYS A 42 8.24 18.98 24.81
C CYS A 42 6.72 19.00 24.97
N ASN A 43 5.97 19.04 23.87
CA ASN A 43 4.53 19.28 23.83
C ASN A 43 4.11 20.50 24.68
N LYS A 44 4.83 21.62 24.53
CA LYS A 44 4.59 22.87 25.27
C LYS A 44 4.41 24.05 24.33
N VAL A 45 3.51 24.96 24.72
CA VAL A 45 3.33 26.24 24.05
C VAL A 45 4.46 27.18 24.46
N LEU A 46 5.05 27.86 23.48
CA LEU A 46 6.10 28.87 23.65
C LEU A 46 5.58 30.24 23.20
N ASP A 47 6.08 31.31 23.84
CA ASP A 47 5.84 32.67 23.38
C ASP A 47 6.63 32.95 22.09
N HIS A 48 5.92 33.13 20.97
CA HIS A 48 6.52 33.38 19.66
C HIS A 48 7.18 34.76 19.54
N ARG A 49 6.86 35.71 20.42
CA ARG A 49 7.34 37.10 20.34
C ARG A 49 8.80 37.20 20.78
N ARG A 50 9.23 36.38 21.75
CA ARG A 50 10.55 36.47 22.39
C ARG A 50 11.51 35.37 21.92
N LYS A 51 12.32 35.69 20.90
CA LYS A 51 13.34 34.77 20.37
C LYS A 51 14.30 34.23 21.44
N ALA A 52 14.72 35.08 22.39
CA ALA A 52 15.63 34.68 23.46
C ALA A 52 15.04 33.58 24.37
N THR A 53 13.75 33.68 24.71
CA THR A 53 13.04 32.68 25.52
C THR A 53 12.94 31.34 24.78
N ILE A 54 12.72 31.38 23.47
CA ILE A 54 12.70 30.18 22.61
C ILE A 54 14.09 29.52 22.59
N ASN A 55 15.15 30.30 22.35
CA ASN A 55 16.51 29.78 22.33
C ASN A 55 16.90 29.15 23.68
N TYR A 56 16.58 29.83 24.79
CA TYR A 56 16.84 29.30 26.13
C TYR A 56 16.08 27.99 26.39
N HIS A 57 14.82 27.90 25.94
CA HIS A 57 14.05 26.66 26.01
C HIS A 57 14.73 25.52 25.23
N LEU A 58 15.14 25.77 23.98
CA LEU A 58 15.74 24.76 23.10
C LEU A 58 17.11 24.29 23.59
N GLN A 59 17.89 25.16 24.22
CA GLN A 59 19.19 24.83 24.81
C GLN A 59 19.08 24.18 26.20
N GLY A 60 17.89 24.18 26.81
CA GLY A 60 17.69 23.65 28.15
C GLY A 60 17.78 22.12 28.20
N HIS A 61 18.41 21.59 29.25
CA HIS A 61 18.55 20.15 29.48
C HIS A 61 17.21 19.39 29.50
N LYS A 62 16.11 20.03 29.93
CA LYS A 62 14.75 19.47 29.87
C LYS A 62 14.28 19.23 28.43
N HIS A 63 14.65 20.11 27.49
CA HIS A 63 14.33 19.96 26.08
C HIS A 63 15.14 18.83 25.46
N GLN A 64 16.45 18.78 25.72
CA GLN A 64 17.33 17.73 25.20
C GLN A 64 16.83 16.31 25.56
N LYS A 65 16.51 16.08 26.84
CA LYS A 65 15.93 14.80 27.29
C LYS A 65 14.58 14.48 26.62
N ALA A 66 13.75 15.50 26.38
CA ALA A 66 12.47 15.32 25.71
C ALA A 66 12.64 15.02 24.21
N ALA A 67 13.61 15.65 23.55
CA ALA A 67 13.98 15.39 22.15
C ALA A 67 14.47 13.97 21.93
N GLU A 68 15.38 13.49 22.78
CA GLU A 68 15.87 12.11 22.76
C GLU A 68 14.73 11.09 22.94
N ASN A 69 13.88 11.30 23.94
CA ASN A 69 12.73 10.43 24.21
C ASN A 69 11.68 10.46 23.07
N SER A 70 11.43 11.63 22.49
CA SER A 70 10.52 11.78 21.35
C SER A 70 11.05 11.03 20.13
N ASN A 71 12.35 11.11 19.85
CA ASN A 71 12.95 10.41 18.72
C ASN A 71 12.90 8.89 18.92
N ARG A 72 13.19 8.41 20.13
CA ARG A 72 13.04 6.98 20.49
C ARG A 72 11.61 6.49 20.32
N ARG A 73 10.61 7.28 20.76
CA ARG A 73 9.19 6.94 20.56
C ARG A 73 8.80 6.87 19.08
N ARG A 74 9.28 7.79 18.25
CA ARG A 74 9.05 7.76 16.79
C ARG A 74 9.67 6.52 16.16
N GLN A 75 10.90 6.19 16.52
CA GLN A 75 11.60 5.02 16.00
C GLN A 75 10.86 3.71 16.36
N ILE A 76 10.43 3.55 17.62
CA ILE A 76 9.64 2.38 18.06
C ILE A 76 8.27 2.30 17.34
N MET A 77 7.61 3.43 17.09
CA MET A 77 6.36 3.45 16.33
C MET A 77 6.56 3.06 14.86
N MET A 78 7.62 3.53 14.20
CA MET A 78 7.90 3.18 12.80
C MET A 78 8.19 1.68 12.64
N THR A 79 9.02 1.09 13.51
CA THR A 79 9.34 -0.35 13.46
C THR A 79 8.12 -1.25 13.74
N LYS A 80 7.19 -0.81 14.58
CA LYS A 80 5.94 -1.55 14.89
C LYS A 80 4.88 -1.45 13.78
N VAL A 81 4.91 -0.39 12.98
CA VAL A 81 4.01 -0.19 11.82
C VAL A 81 4.51 -0.97 10.60
N GLU A 82 5.82 -1.00 10.35
CA GLU A 82 6.40 -1.74 9.21
C GLU A 82 6.28 -3.27 9.35
N THR A 83 6.51 -3.82 10.54
CA THR A 83 6.46 -5.28 10.77
C THR A 83 5.04 -5.87 10.74
N LYS A 84 4.02 -5.11 11.17
CA LYS A 84 2.62 -5.52 11.02
C LYS A 84 2.10 -5.37 9.59
N SER A 85 2.65 -4.41 8.85
CA SER A 85 2.29 -4.16 7.46
C SER A 85 2.72 -5.30 6.52
N THR A 86 3.89 -5.90 6.74
CA THR A 86 4.41 -6.96 5.86
C THR A 86 3.72 -8.30 6.02
N VAL A 87 3.46 -8.76 7.24
CA VAL A 87 2.75 -10.03 7.49
C VAL A 87 1.29 -9.95 7.05
N ALA A 88 0.59 -8.88 7.45
CA ALA A 88 -0.78 -8.67 7.02
C ALA A 88 -0.88 -8.45 5.49
N ALA A 89 0.09 -7.80 4.85
CA ALA A 89 0.11 -7.68 3.39
C ALA A 89 0.35 -9.03 2.70
N ALA A 90 1.24 -9.87 3.25
CA ALA A 90 1.48 -11.21 2.73
C ALA A 90 0.22 -12.10 2.83
N GLU A 91 -0.49 -12.06 3.96
CA GLU A 91 -1.75 -12.80 4.14
C GLU A 91 -2.85 -12.31 3.18
N ARG A 92 -2.96 -10.99 2.98
CA ARG A 92 -3.89 -10.41 1.98
C ARG A 92 -3.55 -10.83 0.55
N ASN A 93 -2.27 -10.92 0.20
CA ASN A 93 -1.86 -11.39 -1.12
C ASN A 93 -2.16 -12.89 -1.29
N LYS A 94 -1.91 -13.70 -0.25
CA LYS A 94 -2.16 -15.14 -0.27
C LYS A 94 -3.62 -15.48 -0.55
N ILE A 95 -4.56 -14.84 0.16
CA ILE A 95 -5.99 -15.09 -0.08
C ILE A 95 -6.44 -14.69 -1.50
N CYS A 96 -5.85 -13.63 -2.07
CA CYS A 96 -6.13 -13.25 -3.45
C CYS A 96 -5.61 -14.30 -4.44
N GLU A 97 -4.40 -14.80 -4.24
CA GLU A 97 -3.82 -15.86 -5.08
C GLU A 97 -4.63 -17.15 -5.00
N ASP A 98 -5.00 -17.59 -3.79
CA ASP A 98 -5.81 -18.79 -3.58
C ASP A 98 -7.20 -18.65 -4.23
N TRP A 99 -7.84 -17.47 -4.11
CA TRP A 99 -9.12 -17.19 -4.77
C TRP A 99 -9.03 -17.27 -6.29
N VAL A 100 -8.04 -16.63 -6.90
CA VAL A 100 -7.86 -16.64 -8.36
C VAL A 100 -7.50 -18.04 -8.85
N ARG A 101 -6.65 -18.77 -8.11
CA ARG A 101 -6.29 -20.15 -8.43
C ARG A 101 -7.51 -21.07 -8.41
N MET A 102 -8.36 -20.96 -7.39
CA MET A 102 -9.60 -21.72 -7.27
C MET A 102 -10.55 -21.40 -8.45
N CYS A 103 -10.77 -20.12 -8.73
CA CYS A 103 -11.64 -19.71 -9.84
C CYS A 103 -11.13 -20.25 -11.18
N THR A 104 -9.82 -20.16 -11.42
CA THR A 104 -9.20 -20.68 -12.65
C THR A 104 -9.33 -22.20 -12.76
N ALA A 105 -9.09 -22.94 -11.67
CA ALA A 105 -9.19 -24.40 -11.66
C ALA A 105 -10.62 -24.91 -11.91
N LEU A 106 -11.63 -24.16 -11.47
CA LEU A 106 -13.04 -24.50 -11.64
C LEU A 106 -13.68 -23.84 -12.88
N ASN A 107 -12.88 -23.16 -13.72
CA ASN A 107 -13.36 -22.37 -14.85
C ASN A 107 -14.46 -21.35 -14.46
N ILE A 108 -14.39 -20.80 -13.24
CA ILE A 108 -15.29 -19.76 -12.74
C ILE A 108 -14.75 -18.40 -13.20
N PRO A 109 -15.51 -17.63 -13.98
CA PRO A 109 -15.08 -16.30 -14.40
C PRO A 109 -14.85 -15.40 -13.18
N LEU A 110 -13.71 -14.68 -13.14
CA LEU A 110 -13.42 -13.74 -12.05
C LEU A 110 -14.49 -12.64 -11.90
N SER A 111 -15.23 -12.31 -12.96
CA SER A 111 -16.37 -11.38 -12.92
C SER A 111 -17.45 -11.82 -11.93
N LYS A 112 -17.57 -13.13 -11.63
CA LYS A 112 -18.49 -13.64 -10.60
C LYS A 112 -18.08 -13.22 -9.18
N THR A 113 -16.83 -12.82 -8.96
CA THR A 113 -16.37 -12.26 -7.68
C THR A 113 -17.15 -11.00 -7.31
N ASP A 114 -17.57 -10.20 -8.30
CA ASP A 114 -18.26 -8.93 -8.07
C ASP A 114 -19.75 -9.11 -7.81
N TYR A 115 -20.26 -10.34 -7.91
CA TYR A 115 -21.66 -10.64 -7.64
C TYR A 115 -22.00 -10.37 -6.16
N PRO A 116 -23.09 -9.64 -5.85
CA PRO A 116 -23.38 -9.20 -4.49
C PRO A 116 -23.39 -10.31 -3.44
N LEU A 117 -24.00 -11.46 -3.75
CA LEU A 117 -24.03 -12.60 -2.81
C LEU A 117 -22.63 -13.19 -2.58
N VAL A 118 -21.77 -13.22 -3.60
CA VAL A 118 -20.38 -13.66 -3.45
C VAL A 118 -19.61 -12.65 -2.59
N ARG A 119 -19.74 -11.35 -2.87
CA ARG A 119 -19.11 -10.28 -2.07
C ARG A 119 -19.53 -10.35 -0.60
N GLN A 120 -20.82 -10.53 -0.34
CA GLN A 120 -21.35 -10.64 1.01
C GLN A 120 -20.84 -11.91 1.69
N PHE A 121 -20.84 -13.06 1.01
CA PHE A 121 -20.30 -14.30 1.56
C PHE A 121 -18.80 -14.18 1.90
N LEU A 122 -18.00 -13.60 1.00
CA LEU A 122 -16.57 -13.36 1.24
C LEU A 122 -16.33 -12.43 2.44
N LEU A 123 -17.17 -11.40 2.60
CA LEU A 123 -17.07 -10.48 3.72
C LEU A 123 -17.48 -11.12 5.05
N ASP A 124 -18.59 -11.86 5.05
CA ASP A 124 -19.25 -12.32 6.27
C ASP A 124 -18.73 -13.68 6.76
N LYS A 125 -18.26 -14.54 5.84
CA LYS A 125 -17.98 -15.96 6.12
C LYS A 125 -16.54 -16.38 5.90
N VAL A 126 -15.75 -15.61 5.15
CA VAL A 126 -14.37 -15.98 4.83
C VAL A 126 -13.40 -15.12 5.63
N VAL A 127 -12.51 -15.78 6.39
CA VAL A 127 -11.43 -15.09 7.12
C VAL A 127 -10.57 -14.32 6.13
N ASN A 128 -10.39 -13.02 6.37
CA ASN A 128 -9.72 -12.08 5.47
C ASN A 128 -10.38 -11.91 4.08
N GLY A 129 -11.57 -12.45 3.84
CA GLY A 129 -12.24 -12.40 2.53
C GLY A 129 -12.61 -10.99 2.07
N GLY A 130 -12.80 -10.05 3.01
CA GLY A 130 -12.91 -8.62 2.68
C GLY A 130 -11.66 -8.03 2.00
N SER A 131 -10.52 -8.71 2.06
CA SER A 131 -9.28 -8.32 1.37
C SER A 131 -9.26 -8.71 -0.10
N ILE A 132 -10.18 -9.57 -0.55
CA ILE A 132 -10.29 -9.96 -1.95
C ILE A 132 -10.86 -8.76 -2.73
N PRO A 133 -10.09 -8.19 -3.68
CA PRO A 133 -10.52 -7.04 -4.45
C PRO A 133 -11.54 -7.44 -5.53
N LYS A 134 -12.01 -6.45 -6.29
CA LYS A 134 -12.94 -6.69 -7.40
C LYS A 134 -12.25 -7.39 -8.57
N SER A 135 -13.06 -7.95 -9.47
CA SER A 135 -12.60 -8.74 -10.61
C SER A 135 -11.51 -8.04 -11.44
N HIS A 136 -11.68 -6.77 -11.79
CA HIS A 136 -10.68 -5.98 -12.54
C HIS A 136 -9.29 -5.98 -11.88
N GLN A 137 -9.24 -5.76 -10.58
CA GLN A 137 -7.98 -5.68 -9.83
C GLN A 137 -7.32 -7.07 -9.69
N LEU A 138 -8.13 -8.12 -9.57
CA LEU A 138 -7.64 -9.50 -9.60
C LEU A 138 -7.02 -9.84 -10.97
N GLN A 139 -7.64 -9.37 -12.05
CA GLN A 139 -7.15 -9.56 -13.41
C GLN A 139 -5.79 -8.87 -13.63
N GLU A 140 -5.67 -7.59 -13.30
CA GLU A 140 -4.41 -6.85 -13.48
C GLU A 140 -3.26 -7.43 -12.65
N LYS A 141 -3.51 -7.76 -11.39
CA LYS A 141 -2.43 -8.10 -10.45
C LYS A 141 -2.03 -9.56 -10.47
N HIS A 142 -2.97 -10.48 -10.72
CA HIS A 142 -2.73 -11.92 -10.48
C HIS A 142 -2.85 -12.79 -11.73
N LEU A 143 -3.61 -12.40 -12.77
CA LEU A 143 -3.72 -13.22 -13.98
C LEU A 143 -2.43 -13.28 -14.79
N GLY A 144 -1.66 -12.18 -14.86
CA GLY A 144 -0.40 -12.16 -15.61
C GLY A 144 0.58 -13.23 -15.11
N ASP A 145 0.83 -13.26 -13.80
CA ASP A 145 1.74 -14.22 -13.18
C ASP A 145 1.23 -15.67 -13.28
N LEU A 146 -0.07 -15.89 -13.08
CA LEU A 146 -0.68 -17.23 -13.22
C LEU A 146 -0.61 -17.74 -14.66
N TYR A 147 -0.86 -16.85 -15.64
CA TYR A 147 -0.73 -17.18 -17.06
C TYR A 147 0.71 -17.56 -17.39
N LEU A 148 1.70 -16.78 -16.94
CA LEU A 148 3.12 -17.09 -17.20
C LEU A 148 3.54 -18.41 -16.56
N LYS A 149 3.10 -18.69 -15.32
CA LYS A 149 3.32 -19.98 -14.64
C LYS A 149 2.68 -21.14 -15.41
N GLY A 150 1.41 -21.01 -15.78
CA GLY A 150 0.68 -22.03 -16.55
C GLY A 150 1.31 -22.27 -17.93
N LYS A 151 1.71 -21.20 -18.62
CA LYS A 151 2.43 -21.27 -19.90
C LYS A 151 3.77 -21.98 -19.78
N ALA A 152 4.54 -21.70 -18.72
CA ALA A 152 5.81 -22.38 -18.47
C ALA A 152 5.60 -23.88 -18.19
N GLU A 153 4.56 -24.23 -17.42
CA GLU A 153 4.19 -25.61 -17.15
C GLU A 153 3.75 -26.35 -18.42
N LEU A 154 2.90 -25.72 -19.23
CA LEU A 154 2.46 -26.26 -20.50
C LEU A 154 3.64 -26.46 -21.46
N LYS A 155 4.53 -25.46 -21.57
CA LYS A 155 5.75 -25.55 -22.38
C LYS A 155 6.61 -26.74 -21.95
N ARG A 156 6.75 -26.99 -20.66
CA ARG A 156 7.47 -28.16 -20.13
C ARG A 156 6.78 -29.48 -20.51
N LYS A 157 5.44 -29.55 -20.43
CA LYS A 157 4.67 -30.77 -20.77
C LYS A 157 4.73 -31.12 -22.26
N VAL A 158 4.76 -30.13 -23.15
CA VAL A 158 4.77 -30.33 -24.61
C VAL A 158 6.19 -30.35 -25.21
N SER A 159 7.20 -29.89 -24.47
CA SER A 159 8.58 -29.82 -24.97
C SER A 159 9.08 -31.19 -25.43
N GLY A 160 9.52 -31.28 -26.68
CA GLY A 160 10.07 -32.50 -27.27
C GLY A 160 9.02 -33.56 -27.65
N LYS A 161 7.72 -33.29 -27.47
CA LYS A 161 6.63 -34.17 -27.90
C LYS A 161 6.00 -33.64 -29.19
N PRO A 162 5.62 -34.50 -30.15
CA PRO A 162 4.71 -34.09 -31.21
C PRO A 162 3.37 -33.67 -30.59
N VAL A 163 2.71 -32.70 -31.22
CA VAL A 163 1.48 -32.08 -30.69
C VAL A 163 0.43 -32.10 -31.79
N ALA A 164 -0.78 -32.53 -31.45
CA ALA A 164 -1.95 -32.36 -32.30
C ALA A 164 -2.61 -31.01 -32.03
N VAL A 165 -2.96 -30.29 -33.09
CA VAL A 165 -3.74 -29.04 -33.03
C VAL A 165 -5.04 -29.29 -33.78
N ILE A 166 -6.16 -29.21 -33.06
CA ILE A 166 -7.49 -29.44 -33.61
C ILE A 166 -8.22 -28.11 -33.62
N PHE A 167 -8.84 -27.79 -34.75
CA PHE A 167 -9.64 -26.59 -34.95
C PHE A 167 -11.11 -27.00 -35.05
N GLU A 168 -11.94 -26.46 -34.17
CA GLU A 168 -13.39 -26.57 -34.30
C GLU A 168 -13.91 -25.42 -35.16
N THR A 169 -14.75 -25.76 -36.12
CA THR A 169 -15.35 -24.80 -37.06
C THR A 169 -16.57 -24.09 -36.46
N PRO A 170 -16.99 -22.95 -37.01
CA PRO A 170 -18.08 -22.13 -36.47
C PRO A 170 -19.39 -22.89 -36.27
N ASP A 171 -20.19 -22.45 -35.30
CA ASP A 171 -21.52 -23.00 -35.06
C ASP A 171 -22.53 -22.60 -36.16
N VAL A 172 -23.66 -23.32 -36.21
CA VAL A 172 -24.75 -23.09 -37.17
C VAL A 172 -25.39 -21.69 -37.05
N GLU A 173 -25.12 -20.97 -35.97
CA GLU A 173 -25.59 -19.60 -35.72
C GLU A 173 -24.64 -18.53 -36.30
N GLY A 174 -23.56 -18.94 -36.97
CA GLY A 174 -22.62 -18.05 -37.65
C GLY A 174 -21.66 -17.34 -36.70
N ARG A 175 -21.54 -17.79 -35.45
CA ARG A 175 -20.51 -17.27 -34.53
C ARG A 175 -19.18 -17.95 -34.86
N CYS A 176 -18.29 -17.18 -35.47
CA CYS A 176 -16.92 -17.62 -35.74
C CYS A 176 -16.08 -17.65 -34.45
N VAL A 177 -16.32 -18.61 -33.57
CA VAL A 177 -15.45 -18.91 -32.44
C VAL A 177 -14.48 -20.00 -32.88
N LEU A 178 -13.20 -19.65 -33.00
CA LEU A 178 -12.14 -20.63 -33.26
C LEU A 178 -11.78 -21.32 -31.95
N HIS A 179 -12.23 -22.56 -31.75
CA HIS A 179 -11.79 -23.39 -30.65
C HIS A 179 -10.52 -24.13 -31.08
N ILE A 180 -9.39 -23.83 -30.41
CA ILE A 180 -8.10 -24.47 -30.67
C ILE A 180 -7.82 -25.44 -29.52
N LEU A 181 -7.87 -26.73 -29.80
CA LEU A 181 -7.47 -27.78 -28.87
C LEU A 181 -6.04 -28.20 -29.19
N VAL A 182 -5.20 -28.28 -28.15
CA VAL A 182 -3.79 -28.64 -28.27
C VAL A 182 -3.50 -29.80 -27.33
N ALA A 183 -3.12 -30.95 -27.88
CA ALA A 183 -2.84 -32.16 -27.10
C ALA A 183 -1.47 -32.76 -27.45
N PRO A 184 -0.63 -33.12 -26.46
CA PRO A 184 0.60 -33.84 -26.72
C PRO A 184 0.26 -35.25 -27.24
N LEU A 185 0.99 -35.70 -28.25
CA LEU A 185 0.85 -37.04 -28.80
C LEU A 185 1.82 -37.99 -28.09
N GLU A 186 1.28 -39.11 -27.61
CA GLU A 186 2.09 -40.20 -27.08
C GLU A 186 2.34 -41.22 -28.19
N LYS A 187 3.54 -41.78 -28.21
CA LYS A 187 3.94 -42.76 -29.21
C LYS A 187 3.76 -44.13 -28.59
N ASP A 188 2.78 -44.88 -29.08
CA ASP A 188 2.51 -46.21 -28.58
C ASP A 188 3.54 -47.21 -29.14
N ASP A 189 3.66 -48.41 -28.54
CA ASP A 189 4.64 -49.44 -28.94
C ASP A 189 4.49 -49.88 -30.41
N SER A 190 3.33 -49.62 -31.01
CA SER A 190 2.99 -49.83 -32.42
C SER A 190 3.38 -48.68 -33.36
N LYS A 191 4.09 -47.66 -32.87
CA LYS A 191 4.49 -46.42 -33.58
C LYS A 191 3.34 -45.51 -34.02
N ASN A 192 2.10 -45.80 -33.61
CA ASN A 192 0.96 -44.91 -33.81
C ASN A 192 0.95 -43.80 -32.77
N PHE A 193 0.41 -42.64 -33.14
CA PHE A 193 0.20 -41.52 -32.23
C PHE A 193 -1.22 -41.56 -31.69
N SER A 194 -1.36 -41.62 -30.37
CA SER A 194 -2.65 -41.51 -29.69
C SER A 194 -2.77 -40.14 -29.02
N ILE A 195 -4.00 -39.63 -28.99
CA ILE A 195 -4.37 -38.45 -28.20
C ILE A 195 -4.90 -38.99 -26.87
N SER A 196 -4.18 -38.74 -25.77
CA SER A 196 -4.73 -38.95 -24.44
C SER A 196 -5.56 -37.72 -24.04
N CYS A 197 -6.87 -37.92 -23.88
CA CYS A 197 -7.81 -36.92 -23.34
C CYS A 197 -8.06 -37.16 -21.86
#